data_AF-A0A645IM68-F1
#
_entry.id   AF-A0A645IM68-F1
#
_cell.length_a   1.000
_cell.length_b   1.000
_cell.length_c   1.000
_cell.angle_alpha   90.00
_cell.angle_beta   90.00
_cell.angle_gamma   90.00
#
_symmetry.space_group_name_H-M   'P 1'
#
loop_
_entity.id
_entity.type
_entity.pdbx_description
1 polymer ?
#
loop_
_entity_poly.entity_id
_entity_poly.type
_entity_poly.pdbx_seq_one_letter_code
_entity_poly.pdbx_strand_id
1 'polypeptide(L)'
;MWKCPECGKIFPTQNQDHSCAQAQKTVEEYISAQSESVRLLLHRVRETLRAALPDAQECISWGMPTYRDKRNIIHFAAFKNHIGVYPGPEAIEHFADQLSGYKSSKGAVQLPYSEPLPLDLIAEMAVWCRATGHHH
;
A
#
# COMPACT_ATOMS: atom_id res chain seq x y z
N MET A 1 10.58 31.46 11.79
CA MET A 1 10.90 30.14 11.23
C MET A 1 11.37 29.24 12.37
N TRP A 2 10.53 28.31 12.80
CA TRP A 2 10.85 27.31 13.82
C TRP A 2 11.12 25.97 13.15
N LYS A 3 12.12 25.22 13.63
CA LYS A 3 12.49 23.90 13.09
C LYS A 3 12.00 22.82 14.08
N CYS A 4 11.16 21.86 13.65
CA CYS A 4 10.77 20.74 14.54
C CYS A 4 12.06 20.02 14.98
N PRO A 5 12.31 19.87 16.29
CA PRO A 5 13.50 19.19 16.79
C PRO A 5 13.48 17.69 16.45
N GLU A 6 12.29 17.11 16.22
CA GLU A 6 12.14 15.69 15.89
C GLU A 6 12.29 15.38 14.39
N CYS A 7 11.71 16.21 13.50
CA CYS A 7 11.69 15.92 12.05
C CYS A 7 12.51 16.90 11.18
N GLY A 8 12.98 18.01 11.75
CA GLY A 8 13.81 18.99 11.05
C GLY A 8 13.10 19.87 10.01
N LYS A 9 11.78 19.72 9.81
CA LYS A 9 10.98 20.60 8.94
C LYS A 9 10.91 22.02 9.52
N ILE A 10 10.89 23.02 8.65
CA ILE A 10 10.83 24.44 9.01
C ILE A 10 9.40 24.95 8.82
N PHE A 11 8.86 25.59 9.85
CA PHE A 11 7.51 26.15 9.86
C PHE A 11 7.54 27.66 10.10
N PRO A 12 6.56 28.42 9.59
CA PRO A 12 6.44 29.85 9.86
C PRO A 12 6.14 30.11 11.34
N THR A 13 5.34 29.23 11.96
CA THR A 13 4.86 29.35 13.34
C THR A 13 5.63 28.44 14.29
N GLN A 14 5.87 28.90 15.51
CA GLN A 14 6.51 28.11 16.57
C GLN A 14 5.56 27.03 17.09
N ASN A 15 6.07 25.81 17.32
CA ASN A 15 5.29 24.66 17.79
C ASN A 15 4.05 24.36 16.94
N GLN A 16 4.11 24.62 15.63
CA GLN A 16 2.99 24.32 14.74
C GLN A 16 2.64 22.83 14.80
N ASP A 17 1.36 22.52 14.97
CA ASP A 17 0.87 21.13 14.89
C ASP A 17 1.16 20.55 13.51
N HIS A 18 1.85 19.42 13.50
CA HIS A 18 2.15 18.65 12.30
C HIS A 18 2.52 17.22 12.66
N SER A 19 2.55 16.34 11.66
CA SER A 19 3.18 15.03 11.81
C SER A 19 4.70 15.19 11.72
N CYS A 20 5.41 15.07 12.86
CA CYS A 20 6.88 14.92 12.90
C CYS A 20 7.31 13.50 12.45
N ALA A 21 6.39 12.61 12.04
CA ALA A 21 6.80 11.36 11.39
C ALA A 21 7.53 11.68 10.07
N GLN A 22 8.72 11.09 9.89
CA GLN A 22 9.42 11.17 8.63
C GLN A 22 8.53 10.53 7.57
N ALA A 23 8.25 11.26 6.49
CA ALA A 23 7.62 10.66 5.32
C ALA A 23 8.57 9.59 4.81
N GLN A 24 8.15 8.32 4.86
CA GLN A 24 8.97 7.22 4.34
C GLN A 24 9.23 7.49 2.86
N LYS A 25 10.50 7.48 2.46
CA LYS A 25 10.90 7.80 1.09
C LYS A 25 10.86 6.57 0.20
N THR A 26 11.01 5.39 0.80
CA THR A 26 11.03 4.09 0.09
C THR A 26 10.07 3.08 0.72
N VAL A 27 9.72 2.06 -0.05
CA VAL A 27 8.92 0.92 0.43
C VAL A 27 9.66 0.12 1.50
N GLU A 28 10.99 0.00 1.39
CA GLU A 28 11.79 -0.68 2.42
C GLU A 28 11.72 0.03 3.77
N GLU A 29 11.87 1.37 3.77
CA GLU A 29 11.72 2.18 4.99
C GLU A 29 10.30 2.06 5.57
N TYR A 30 9.27 2.04 4.71
CA TYR A 30 7.89 1.83 5.15
C TYR A 30 7.70 0.49 5.85
N ILE A 31 8.23 -0.58 5.28
CA ILE A 31 8.11 -1.93 5.84
C ILE A 31 8.91 -2.01 7.14
N SER A 32 10.17 -1.56 7.14
CA SER A 32 11.06 -1.56 8.31
C SER A 32 10.49 -0.81 9.52
N ALA A 33 9.63 0.19 9.30
CA ALA A 33 8.95 0.92 10.38
C ALA A 33 7.82 0.14 11.07
N GLN A 34 7.36 -0.99 10.52
CA GLN A 34 6.27 -1.79 11.10
C GLN A 34 6.77 -2.75 12.20
N SER A 35 5.85 -3.42 12.89
CA SER A 35 6.20 -4.54 13.78
C SER A 35 6.76 -5.72 12.99
N GLU A 36 7.57 -6.57 13.63
CA GLU A 36 8.21 -7.72 12.98
C GLU A 36 7.21 -8.67 12.28
N SER A 37 6.09 -8.97 12.92
CA SER A 37 5.04 -9.81 12.34
C SER A 37 4.41 -9.20 11.09
N VAL A 38 4.20 -7.87 11.09
CA VAL A 38 3.63 -7.14 9.95
C VAL A 38 4.65 -7.00 8.82
N ARG A 39 5.95 -6.83 9.14
CA ARG A 39 7.04 -6.81 8.14
C ARG A 39 7.01 -8.04 7.25
N LEU A 40 6.93 -9.23 7.87
CA LEU A 40 6.90 -10.50 7.14
C LEU A 40 5.74 -10.56 6.14
N LEU A 41 4.55 -10.12 6.55
CA LEU A 41 3.36 -10.10 5.71
C LEU A 41 3.49 -9.07 4.57
N LEU A 42 4.00 -7.87 4.86
CA LEU A 42 4.23 -6.86 3.83
C LEU A 42 5.30 -7.27 2.82
N HIS A 43 6.36 -7.95 3.26
CA HIS A 43 7.37 -8.49 2.34
C HIS A 43 6.76 -9.51 1.39
N ARG A 44 5.88 -10.41 1.87
CA ARG A 44 5.18 -11.36 0.99
C ARG A 44 4.32 -10.65 -0.07
N VAL A 45 3.57 -9.62 0.33
CA VAL A 45 2.78 -8.81 -0.63
C VAL A 45 3.70 -8.12 -1.63
N ARG A 46 4.79 -7.51 -1.17
CA ARG A 46 5.78 -6.84 -2.02
C ARG A 46 6.41 -7.80 -3.02
N GLU A 47 6.88 -8.97 -2.59
CA GLU A 47 7.48 -9.99 -3.45
C GLU A 47 6.49 -10.49 -4.50
N THR A 48 5.24 -10.73 -4.08
CA THR A 48 4.13 -11.12 -4.98
C THR A 48 3.92 -10.07 -6.07
N LEU A 49 3.84 -8.79 -5.69
CA LEU A 49 3.63 -7.70 -6.63
C LEU A 49 4.83 -7.45 -7.54
N ARG A 50 6.08 -7.61 -7.05
CA ARG A 50 7.29 -7.55 -7.88
C ARG A 50 7.31 -8.64 -8.94
N ALA A 51 6.91 -9.86 -8.57
CA ALA A 51 6.84 -10.97 -9.51
C ALA A 51 5.71 -10.77 -10.54
N ALA A 52 4.55 -10.27 -10.10
CA ALA A 52 3.40 -10.01 -10.97
C ALA A 52 3.60 -8.80 -11.91
N LEU A 53 4.35 -7.79 -11.47
CA LEU A 53 4.57 -6.53 -12.18
C LEU A 53 6.08 -6.24 -12.36
N PRO A 54 6.83 -7.05 -13.11
CA PRO A 54 8.30 -6.95 -13.18
C PRO A 54 8.81 -5.62 -13.73
N ASP A 55 8.01 -4.92 -14.55
CA ASP A 55 8.39 -3.62 -15.12
C ASP A 55 7.78 -2.42 -14.38
N ALA A 56 6.95 -2.65 -13.36
CA ALA A 56 6.37 -1.57 -12.58
C ALA A 56 7.40 -0.99 -11.59
N GLN A 57 7.43 0.33 -11.48
CA GLN A 57 8.25 1.01 -10.50
C GLN A 57 7.60 0.93 -9.11
N GLU A 58 8.40 0.56 -8.11
CA GLU A 58 8.03 0.65 -6.71
C GLU A 58 8.28 2.06 -6.16
N CYS A 59 7.29 2.66 -5.50
CA CYS A 59 7.41 3.98 -4.87
C CYS A 59 6.49 4.13 -3.66
N ILE A 60 6.67 5.21 -2.89
CA ILE A 60 5.69 5.66 -1.90
C ILE A 60 4.78 6.71 -2.53
N SER A 61 3.47 6.45 -2.51
CA SER A 61 2.43 7.37 -2.99
C SER A 61 1.34 7.43 -1.93
N TRP A 62 0.87 8.63 -1.57
CA TRP A 62 -0.15 8.81 -0.52
C TRP A 62 0.24 8.18 0.83
N GLY A 63 1.54 8.10 1.12
CA GLY A 63 2.07 7.44 2.33
C GLY A 63 2.03 5.91 2.30
N MET A 64 1.76 5.29 1.14
CA MET A 64 1.60 3.86 0.97
C MET A 64 2.59 3.30 -0.07
N PRO A 65 3.15 2.10 0.16
CA PRO A 65 3.76 1.31 -0.89
C PRO A 65 2.87 1.16 -2.12
N THR A 66 3.44 1.44 -3.29
CA THR A 66 2.73 1.57 -4.56
C THR A 66 3.57 0.98 -5.68
N TYR A 67 2.93 0.21 -6.57
CA TYR A 67 3.48 -0.13 -7.88
C TYR A 67 2.86 0.77 -8.94
N ARG A 68 3.69 1.33 -9.82
CA ARG A 68 3.24 2.25 -10.87
C ARG A 68 3.89 1.96 -12.22
N ASP A 69 3.16 2.19 -13.30
CA ASP A 69 3.66 2.27 -14.67
C ASP A 69 2.93 3.40 -15.39
N LYS A 70 3.59 4.56 -15.53
CA LYS A 70 3.01 5.87 -15.93
C LYS A 70 1.90 6.40 -15.00
N ARG A 71 1.10 5.51 -14.41
CA ARG A 71 0.02 5.72 -13.43
C ARG A 71 0.17 4.70 -12.30
N ASN A 72 -0.42 4.97 -11.14
CA ASN A 72 -0.41 4.01 -10.04
C ASN A 72 -1.24 2.79 -10.46
N ILE A 73 -0.74 1.57 -10.25
CA ILE A 73 -1.44 0.33 -10.60
C ILE A 73 -2.18 -0.19 -9.37
N ILE A 74 -1.44 -0.35 -8.27
CA ILE A 74 -1.95 -0.94 -7.04
C ILE A 74 -1.14 -0.43 -5.84
N HIS A 75 -1.83 -0.24 -4.72
CA HIS A 75 -1.22 0.13 -3.45
C HIS A 75 -1.49 -0.91 -2.38
N PHE A 76 -0.64 -0.93 -1.35
CA PHE A 76 -0.89 -1.70 -0.14
C PHE A 76 -0.41 -0.95 1.09
N ALA A 77 -1.07 -1.16 2.23
CA ALA A 77 -0.72 -0.50 3.49
C ALA A 77 -1.05 -1.38 4.70
N ALA A 78 -0.25 -1.29 5.75
CA ALA A 78 -0.51 -1.92 7.02
C ALA A 78 -1.48 -1.08 7.87
N PHE A 79 -2.47 -1.75 8.44
CA PHE A 79 -3.35 -1.23 9.48
C PHE A 79 -3.23 -2.07 10.75
N LYS A 80 -3.94 -1.65 11.80
CA LYS A 80 -3.90 -2.31 13.12
C LYS A 80 -4.14 -3.82 13.06
N ASN A 81 -5.10 -4.27 12.24
CA ASN A 81 -5.56 -5.65 12.21
C ASN A 81 -5.53 -6.31 10.81
N HIS A 82 -5.11 -5.59 9.77
CA HIS A 82 -5.17 -6.07 8.39
C HIS A 82 -4.15 -5.34 7.50
N ILE A 83 -3.86 -5.91 6.33
CA ILE A 83 -3.30 -5.18 5.19
C ILE A 83 -4.45 -4.68 4.31
N GLY A 84 -4.45 -3.40 4.00
CA GLY A 84 -5.31 -2.84 2.96
C GLY A 84 -4.64 -2.99 1.60
N VAL A 85 -5.38 -3.46 0.60
CA VAL A 85 -4.96 -3.49 -0.81
C VAL A 85 -5.91 -2.62 -1.61
N TYR A 86 -5.35 -1.79 -2.50
CA TYR A 86 -6.07 -0.75 -3.23
C TYR A 86 -5.82 -0.88 -4.74
N PRO A 87 -6.58 -1.75 -5.43
CA PRO A 87 -6.45 -1.96 -6.87
C PRO A 87 -7.32 -0.98 -7.71
N GLY A 88 -8.13 -0.15 -7.07
CA GLY A 88 -9.09 0.72 -7.74
C GLY A 88 -10.49 0.08 -7.85
N PRO A 89 -11.51 0.86 -8.25
CA PRO A 89 -12.89 0.42 -8.13
C PRO A 89 -13.32 -0.66 -9.10
N GLU A 90 -12.90 -0.56 -10.36
CA GLU A 90 -13.24 -1.54 -11.38
C GLU A 90 -12.64 -2.91 -11.06
N ALA A 91 -11.48 -2.94 -10.39
CA ALA A 91 -10.88 -4.19 -9.93
C ALA A 91 -11.69 -4.81 -8.78
N ILE A 92 -12.15 -4.02 -7.81
CA ILE A 92 -13.02 -4.54 -6.74
C ILE A 92 -14.32 -5.10 -7.33
N GLU A 93 -14.90 -4.44 -8.33
CA GLU A 93 -16.09 -4.92 -9.03
C GLU A 93 -15.81 -6.20 -9.83
N HIS A 94 -14.70 -6.26 -10.55
CA HIS A 94 -14.32 -7.43 -11.36
C HIS A 94 -14.06 -8.68 -10.51
N PHE A 95 -13.40 -8.52 -9.36
CA PHE A 95 -13.02 -9.61 -8.46
C PHE A 95 -14.02 -9.83 -7.32
N ALA A 96 -15.23 -9.26 -7.39
CA ALA A 96 -16.20 -9.26 -6.30
C ALA A 96 -16.51 -10.66 -5.74
N ASP A 97 -16.65 -11.66 -6.62
CA ASP A 97 -16.92 -13.05 -6.22
C ASP A 97 -15.75 -13.67 -5.46
N GLN A 98 -14.50 -13.43 -5.90
CA GLN A 98 -13.29 -13.90 -5.22
C GLN A 98 -13.03 -13.13 -3.90
N LEU A 99 -13.54 -11.91 -3.79
CA LEU A 99 -13.41 -11.05 -2.61
C LEU A 99 -14.54 -11.23 -1.59
N SER A 100 -15.54 -12.07 -1.84
CA SER A 100 -16.76 -12.17 -1.02
C SER A 100 -16.52 -12.55 0.44
N GLY A 101 -15.40 -13.22 0.74
CA GLY A 101 -14.98 -13.57 2.09
C GLY A 101 -14.28 -12.43 2.86
N TYR A 102 -13.92 -11.34 2.18
CA TYR A 102 -13.18 -10.23 2.74
C TYR A 102 -14.04 -8.98 2.87
N LYS A 103 -13.67 -8.12 3.82
CA LYS A 103 -14.27 -6.79 3.92
C LYS A 103 -13.69 -5.91 2.80
N SER A 104 -14.53 -5.50 1.87
CA SER A 104 -14.17 -4.58 0.78
C SER A 104 -14.94 -3.25 0.87
N SER A 105 -14.46 -2.26 0.12
CA SER A 105 -15.11 -0.98 -0.15
C SER A 105 -14.85 -0.60 -1.60
N LYS A 106 -15.38 0.54 -2.06
CA LYS A 106 -15.40 0.91 -3.49
C LYS A 106 -14.06 0.70 -4.22
N GLY A 107 -12.90 0.90 -3.60
CA GLY A 107 -11.60 0.70 -4.26
C GLY A 107 -10.57 -0.02 -3.40
N ALA A 108 -11.00 -0.77 -2.37
CA ALA A 108 -10.09 -1.40 -1.43
C ALA A 108 -10.65 -2.71 -0.87
N VAL A 109 -9.74 -3.63 -0.53
CA VAL A 109 -10.03 -4.84 0.26
C VAL A 109 -9.14 -4.87 1.50
N GLN A 110 -9.69 -5.34 2.62
CA GLN A 110 -8.99 -5.56 3.88
C GLN A 110 -8.67 -7.05 4.03
N LEU A 111 -7.38 -7.37 4.13
CA LEU A 111 -6.84 -8.72 4.31
C LEU A 111 -6.44 -8.92 5.78
N PRO A 112 -7.23 -9.61 6.61
CA PRO A 112 -6.98 -9.75 8.04
C PRO A 112 -5.66 -10.48 8.33
N TYR A 113 -4.94 -10.07 9.38
CA TYR A 113 -3.73 -10.79 9.83
C TYR A 113 -4.01 -12.18 10.41
N SER A 114 -5.27 -12.46 10.77
CA SER A 114 -5.72 -13.73 11.32
C SER A 114 -5.86 -14.85 10.29
N GLU A 115 -5.75 -14.52 9.00
CA GLU A 115 -5.98 -15.45 7.89
C GLU A 115 -4.77 -15.50 6.95
N PRO A 116 -4.56 -16.61 6.22
CA PRO A 116 -3.56 -16.65 5.16
C PRO A 116 -3.82 -15.55 4.13
N LEU A 117 -2.76 -14.83 3.73
CA LEU A 117 -2.86 -13.83 2.67
C LEU A 117 -3.21 -14.51 1.33
N PRO A 118 -4.23 -14.03 0.59
CA PRO A 118 -4.56 -14.55 -0.73
C PRO A 118 -3.61 -13.99 -1.78
N LEU A 119 -2.34 -14.42 -1.74
CA LEU A 119 -1.27 -13.87 -2.58
C LEU A 119 -1.56 -14.02 -4.08
N ASP A 120 -2.15 -15.15 -4.49
CA ASP A 120 -2.53 -15.38 -5.89
C ASP A 120 -3.56 -14.35 -6.36
N LEU A 121 -4.59 -14.07 -5.55
CA LEU A 121 -5.60 -13.04 -5.84
C LEU A 121 -4.99 -11.63 -5.91
N ILE A 122 -4.01 -11.33 -5.03
CA ILE A 122 -3.28 -10.04 -5.09
C ILE A 122 -2.52 -9.91 -6.42
N ALA A 123 -1.86 -10.97 -6.86
CA ALA A 123 -1.15 -10.99 -8.14
C ALA A 123 -2.12 -10.85 -9.32
N GLU A 124 -3.24 -11.58 -9.32
CA GLU A 124 -4.29 -11.51 -10.35
C GLU A 124 -4.84 -10.09 -10.49
N MET A 125 -5.21 -9.45 -9.38
CA MET A 125 -5.67 -8.06 -9.37
C MET A 125 -4.62 -7.11 -9.96
N ALA A 126 -3.36 -7.26 -9.54
CA ALA A 126 -2.28 -6.39 -10.02
C ALA A 126 -2.06 -6.50 -11.54
N VAL A 127 -1.99 -7.74 -12.06
CA VAL A 127 -1.84 -8.00 -13.50
C VAL A 127 -3.05 -7.46 -14.27
N TRP A 128 -4.26 -7.70 -13.77
CA TRP A 128 -5.49 -7.22 -14.40
C TRP A 128 -5.55 -5.69 -14.47
N CYS A 129 -5.21 -4.99 -13.38
CA CYS A 129 -5.16 -3.52 -13.35
C CYS A 129 -4.16 -2.98 -14.38
N ARG A 130 -2.97 -3.60 -14.47
CA ARG A 130 -1.96 -3.22 -15.47
C ARG A 130 -2.45 -3.46 -16.90
N ALA A 131 -3.09 -4.59 -17.16
CA ALA A 131 -3.51 -4.99 -18.50
C ALA A 131 -4.70 -4.18 -19.03
N THR A 132 -5.66 -3.84 -18.16
CA THR A 132 -6.88 -3.12 -18.54
C THR A 132 -6.70 -1.60 -18.51
N GLY A 133 -5.70 -1.12 -17.79
CA GLY A 133 -5.57 0.30 -17.53
C GLY A 133 -6.68 0.85 -16.62
N HIS A 134 -7.38 -0.02 -15.89
CA HIS A 134 -8.22 0.37 -14.77
C HIS A 134 -7.36 0.30 -13.50
N HIS A 135 -6.92 1.47 -13.08
CA HIS A 135 -5.99 1.63 -11.98
C HIS A 135 -6.59 2.57 -10.92
N HIS A 136 -5.97 2.59 -9.75
CA HIS A 136 -6.32 3.52 -8.66
C HIS A 136 -5.92 4.98 -8.94
#